data_AF-A0A847DYI5-F1
#
_entry.id   AF-A0A847DYI5-F1
#
_cell.length_a   1.000
_cell.length_b   1.000
_cell.length_c   1.000
_cell.angle_alpha   90.00
_cell.angle_beta   90.00
_cell.angle_gamma   90.00
#
_symmetry.space_group_name_H-M   'P 1'
#
loop_
_entity.id
_entity.type
_entity.pdbx_description
1 polymer ?
#
loop_
_entity_poly.entity_id
_entity_poly.type
_entity_poly.pdbx_seq_one_letter_code
_entity_poly.pdbx_strand_id
1 'polypeptide(L)'
;MSVVASHSPRWTRRKEARPGELLEAALELFVERGFASTRLDEVAARAGVSKGTLYLYFASKEDLFKAVVRQNIVPLIEAFERDVAASEAASPDLLRGFFEAWWTRFGGTKLAGIAKLVVGEAGNFPELAQFFEQEVVSRNLQLLRSIIERGIAREEFRPVDLDACVNLWISPLVLRAIWEHSIGPCCPSGAVVPVQRFLDAHLRSIFAMLATPGSQPLRADSPADPEQPAAGALG
;
A
#
# COMPACT_ATOMS: atom_id res chain seq x y z
N MET A 1 -57.34 -42.78 8.90
CA MET A 1 -56.19 -43.40 8.23
C MET A 1 -55.74 -42.51 7.09
N SER A 2 -54.40 -42.43 6.92
CA SER A 2 -53.66 -41.86 5.80
C SER A 2 -53.30 -40.36 5.85
N VAL A 3 -52.12 -40.13 6.41
CA VAL A 3 -51.23 -39.00 6.21
C VAL A 3 -50.72 -39.04 4.76
N VAL A 4 -50.87 -37.97 3.99
CA VAL A 4 -50.13 -37.79 2.73
C VAL A 4 -49.07 -36.71 2.97
N ALA A 5 -47.82 -37.16 3.09
CA ALA A 5 -46.65 -36.30 3.19
C ALA A 5 -46.34 -35.70 1.81
N SER A 6 -46.56 -34.39 1.64
CA SER A 6 -46.06 -33.64 0.50
C SER A 6 -44.55 -33.39 0.66
N HIS A 7 -43.74 -34.19 -0.03
CA HIS A 7 -42.30 -33.97 -0.14
C HIS A 7 -42.05 -32.72 -1.00
N SER A 8 -41.79 -31.59 -0.35
CA SER A 8 -41.21 -30.43 -1.03
C SER A 8 -39.76 -30.73 -1.42
N PRO A 9 -39.31 -30.45 -2.65
CA PRO A 9 -37.93 -30.69 -3.04
C PRO A 9 -36.99 -29.83 -2.18
N ARG A 10 -36.05 -30.49 -1.48
CA ARG A 10 -34.94 -29.86 -0.75
C ARG A 10 -33.90 -29.28 -1.71
N TRP A 11 -34.29 -28.34 -2.58
CA TRP A 11 -33.33 -27.39 -3.13
C TRP A 11 -33.12 -26.29 -2.09
N THR A 12 -32.33 -26.64 -1.08
CA THR A 12 -31.59 -25.68 -0.27
C THR A 12 -31.02 -24.65 -1.24
N ARG A 13 -31.45 -23.38 -1.11
CA ARG A 13 -30.79 -22.22 -1.70
C ARG A 13 -29.29 -22.45 -1.52
N ARG A 14 -28.61 -22.85 -2.59
CA ARG A 14 -27.14 -22.89 -2.64
C ARG A 14 -26.77 -21.47 -2.29
N LYS A 15 -26.14 -21.24 -1.14
CA LYS A 15 -25.62 -19.91 -0.79
C LYS A 15 -24.80 -19.47 -1.99
N GLU A 16 -25.32 -18.55 -2.80
CA GLU A 16 -24.53 -17.88 -3.81
C GLU A 16 -23.43 -17.20 -2.99
N ALA A 17 -22.20 -17.70 -3.09
CA ALA A 17 -21.10 -16.93 -2.55
C ALA A 17 -21.19 -15.56 -3.19
N ARG A 18 -21.12 -14.54 -2.34
CA ARG A 18 -21.00 -13.18 -2.82
C ARG A 18 -19.64 -13.12 -3.52
N PRO A 19 -19.52 -12.44 -4.68
CA PRO A 19 -18.24 -12.30 -5.39
C PRO A 19 -17.04 -11.97 -4.48
N GLY A 20 -17.27 -11.27 -3.37
CA GLY A 20 -16.25 -11.01 -2.34
C GLY A 20 -15.62 -12.25 -1.70
N GLU A 21 -16.37 -13.33 -1.41
CA GLU A 21 -15.81 -14.55 -0.79
C GLU A 21 -14.85 -15.27 -1.74
N LEU A 22 -15.18 -15.29 -3.05
CA LEU A 22 -14.29 -15.81 -4.10
C LEU A 22 -13.00 -14.99 -4.20
N LEU A 23 -13.11 -13.68 -4.12
CA LEU A 23 -11.96 -12.78 -4.24
C LEU A 23 -11.07 -12.79 -3.00
N GLU A 24 -11.65 -12.94 -1.81
CA GLU A 24 -10.87 -13.14 -0.58
C GLU A 24 -10.11 -14.47 -0.61
N ALA A 25 -10.79 -15.57 -0.97
CA ALA A 25 -10.15 -16.87 -1.13
C ALA A 25 -9.04 -16.84 -2.19
N ALA A 26 -9.26 -16.13 -3.30
CA ALA A 26 -8.26 -15.96 -4.35
C ALA A 26 -7.06 -15.15 -3.86
N LEU A 27 -7.29 -14.02 -3.18
CA LEU A 27 -6.24 -13.19 -2.60
C LEU A 27 -5.34 -14.00 -1.66
N GLU A 28 -5.92 -14.76 -0.74
CA GLU A 28 -5.16 -15.60 0.19
C GLU A 28 -4.31 -16.62 -0.57
N LEU A 29 -4.91 -17.38 -1.49
CA LEU A 29 -4.19 -18.41 -2.24
C LEU A 29 -3.10 -17.83 -3.14
N PHE A 30 -3.32 -16.67 -3.77
CA PHE A 30 -2.30 -15.99 -4.55
C PHE A 30 -1.13 -15.53 -3.69
N VAL A 31 -1.40 -14.92 -2.53
CA VAL A 31 -0.35 -14.46 -1.61
C VAL A 31 0.43 -15.63 -1.01
N GLU A 32 -0.24 -16.73 -0.68
CA GLU A 32 0.39 -17.93 -0.10
C GLU A 32 1.24 -18.72 -1.10
N ARG A 33 0.76 -18.89 -2.35
CA ARG A 33 1.31 -19.88 -3.29
C ARG A 33 1.86 -19.29 -4.59
N GLY A 34 1.63 -18.00 -4.85
CA GLY A 34 1.94 -17.35 -6.12
C GLY A 34 0.90 -17.64 -7.21
N PHE A 35 0.98 -16.92 -8.32
CA PHE A 35 -0.02 -17.03 -9.38
C PHE A 35 0.01 -18.40 -10.08
N ALA A 36 1.20 -18.89 -10.44
CA ALA A 36 1.36 -20.12 -11.21
C ALA A 36 0.73 -21.34 -10.48
N SER A 37 1.02 -21.47 -9.20
CA SER A 37 0.64 -22.63 -8.38
C SER A 37 -0.82 -22.64 -7.92
N THR A 38 -1.52 -21.51 -7.97
CA THR A 38 -2.95 -21.45 -7.60
C THR A 38 -3.84 -22.01 -8.70
N ARG A 39 -4.74 -22.93 -8.34
CA ARG A 39 -5.74 -23.47 -9.25
C ARG A 39 -7.15 -22.95 -8.91
N LEU A 40 -7.97 -22.74 -9.94
CA LEU A 40 -9.33 -22.20 -9.75
C LEU A 40 -10.27 -23.15 -8.99
N ASP A 41 -10.06 -24.47 -9.07
CA ASP A 41 -10.80 -25.44 -8.27
C ASP A 41 -10.51 -25.30 -6.77
N GLU A 42 -9.25 -25.01 -6.40
CA GLU A 42 -8.86 -24.71 -5.01
C GLU A 42 -9.48 -23.41 -4.50
N VAL A 43 -9.53 -22.36 -5.32
CA VAL A 43 -10.20 -21.10 -4.97
C VAL A 43 -11.68 -21.34 -4.69
N ALA A 44 -12.37 -22.06 -5.59
CA ALA A 44 -13.78 -22.38 -5.41
C ALA A 44 -14.02 -23.20 -4.13
N ALA A 45 -13.18 -24.21 -3.88
CA ALA A 45 -13.25 -25.02 -2.67
C ALA A 45 -13.02 -24.19 -1.41
N ARG A 46 -12.03 -23.29 -1.40
CA ARG A 46 -11.74 -22.39 -0.28
C ARG A 46 -12.90 -21.42 0.01
N ALA A 47 -13.53 -20.90 -1.03
CA ALA A 47 -14.71 -20.05 -0.93
C ALA A 47 -16.01 -20.83 -0.61
N GLY A 48 -15.94 -22.17 -0.46
CA GLY A 48 -17.11 -22.99 -0.14
C GLY A 48 -18.13 -23.10 -1.28
N VAL A 49 -17.70 -22.91 -2.53
CA VAL A 49 -18.57 -22.99 -3.71
C VAL A 49 -18.12 -24.00 -4.74
N SER A 50 -19.00 -24.31 -5.68
CA SER A 50 -18.65 -25.19 -6.79
C SER A 50 -17.76 -24.49 -7.80
N LYS A 51 -16.91 -25.28 -8.46
CA LYS A 51 -16.13 -24.83 -9.63
C LYS A 51 -17.00 -24.09 -10.64
N GLY A 52 -18.17 -24.66 -10.99
CA GLY A 52 -19.11 -24.03 -11.92
C GLY A 52 -19.55 -22.63 -11.49
N THR A 53 -19.74 -22.39 -10.19
CA THR A 53 -20.09 -21.07 -9.64
C THR A 53 -18.98 -20.05 -9.85
N LEU A 54 -17.71 -20.43 -9.68
CA LEU A 54 -16.57 -19.53 -9.94
C LEU A 54 -16.54 -19.11 -11.41
N TYR A 55 -16.70 -20.07 -12.34
CA TYR A 55 -16.65 -19.80 -13.77
C TYR A 55 -17.84 -18.97 -14.30
N LEU A 56 -18.91 -18.81 -13.52
CA LEU A 56 -19.97 -17.84 -13.84
C LEU A 56 -19.49 -16.39 -13.68
N TYR A 57 -18.51 -16.14 -12.82
CA TYR A 57 -18.00 -14.79 -12.52
C TYR A 57 -16.65 -14.49 -13.19
N PHE A 58 -15.78 -15.50 -13.32
CA PHE A 58 -14.42 -15.32 -13.82
C PHE A 58 -14.10 -16.37 -14.89
N ALA A 59 -13.87 -15.92 -16.13
CA ALA A 59 -13.58 -16.81 -17.24
C ALA A 59 -12.18 -17.44 -17.15
N SER A 60 -11.24 -16.74 -16.51
CA SER A 60 -9.86 -17.19 -16.35
C SER A 60 -9.27 -16.85 -14.97
N LYS A 61 -8.10 -17.43 -14.66
CA LYS A 61 -7.32 -17.09 -13.46
C LYS A 61 -6.78 -15.66 -13.52
N GLU A 62 -6.48 -15.18 -14.72
CA GLU A 62 -6.09 -13.79 -14.97
C GLU A 62 -7.24 -12.82 -14.66
N ASP A 63 -8.46 -13.12 -15.12
CA ASP A 63 -9.64 -12.29 -14.81
C ASP A 63 -9.91 -12.24 -13.31
N LEU A 64 -9.76 -13.37 -12.63
CA LEU A 64 -9.87 -13.45 -11.18
C LEU A 64 -8.80 -12.58 -10.49
N PHE A 65 -7.54 -12.64 -10.94
CA PHE A 65 -6.47 -11.79 -10.40
C PHE A 65 -6.75 -10.30 -10.60
N LYS A 66 -7.16 -9.91 -11.81
CA LYS A 66 -7.54 -8.52 -12.13
C LYS A 66 -8.67 -8.04 -11.23
N ALA A 67 -9.67 -8.88 -10.99
CA ALA A 67 -10.77 -8.58 -10.08
C ALA A 67 -10.31 -8.46 -8.62
N VAL A 68 -9.37 -9.30 -8.15
CA VAL A 68 -8.78 -9.17 -6.81
C VAL A 68 -8.10 -7.81 -6.66
N VAL A 69 -7.29 -7.39 -7.62
CA VAL A 69 -6.62 -6.08 -7.60
C VAL A 69 -7.63 -4.94 -7.62
N ARG A 70 -8.61 -4.97 -8.53
CA ARG A 70 -9.64 -3.93 -8.68
C ARG A 70 -10.55 -3.79 -7.47
N GLN A 71 -10.81 -4.88 -6.75
CA GLN A 71 -11.69 -4.81 -5.58
C GLN A 71 -10.95 -4.45 -4.30
N ASN A 72 -9.66 -4.79 -4.19
CA ASN A 72 -8.93 -4.63 -2.92
C ASN A 72 -7.91 -3.48 -2.92
N ILE A 73 -7.33 -3.12 -4.07
CA ILE A 73 -6.23 -2.16 -4.16
C ILE A 73 -6.71 -0.85 -4.79
N VAL A 74 -7.39 -0.93 -5.94
CA VAL A 74 -7.85 0.27 -6.67
C VAL A 74 -8.72 1.20 -5.80
N PRO A 75 -9.66 0.72 -4.96
CA PRO A 75 -10.47 1.61 -4.13
C PRO A 75 -9.67 2.40 -3.10
N LEU A 76 -8.50 1.89 -2.69
CA LEU A 76 -7.59 2.58 -1.77
C LEU A 76 -6.94 3.79 -2.46
N ILE A 77 -6.56 3.62 -3.73
CA ILE A 77 -6.00 4.67 -4.57
C ILE A 77 -7.06 5.73 -4.85
N GLU A 78 -8.27 5.31 -5.27
CA GLU A 78 -9.38 6.22 -5.53
C GLU A 78 -9.80 7.01 -4.28
N ALA A 79 -9.78 6.39 -3.11
CA ALA A 79 -10.00 7.10 -1.85
C ALA A 79 -8.95 8.18 -1.63
N PHE A 80 -7.68 7.86 -1.87
CA PHE A 80 -6.60 8.82 -1.71
C PHE A 80 -6.63 9.95 -2.76
N GLU A 81 -6.95 9.64 -4.01
CA GLU A 81 -7.17 10.63 -5.07
C GLU A 81 -8.28 11.61 -4.67
N ARG A 82 -9.40 11.12 -4.12
CA ARG A 82 -10.47 11.97 -3.57
C ARG A 82 -10.01 12.80 -2.38
N ASP A 83 -9.31 12.20 -1.43
CA ASP A 83 -8.79 12.86 -0.22
C ASP A 83 -7.85 14.03 -0.61
N VAL A 84 -6.94 13.83 -1.57
CA VAL A 84 -6.02 14.88 -2.04
C VAL A 84 -6.75 15.98 -2.80
N ALA A 85 -7.67 15.62 -3.71
CA ALA A 85 -8.41 16.57 -4.53
C ALA A 85 -9.30 17.51 -3.69
N ALA A 86 -9.88 17.00 -2.60
CA ALA A 86 -10.76 17.77 -1.72
C ALA A 86 -10.01 18.55 -0.61
N SER A 87 -8.71 18.29 -0.41
CA SER A 87 -7.98 18.82 0.74
C SER A 87 -7.43 20.22 0.51
N GLU A 88 -7.70 21.11 1.47
CA GLU A 88 -7.10 22.46 1.54
C GLU A 88 -5.78 22.49 2.32
N ALA A 89 -5.35 21.37 2.91
CA ALA A 89 -4.14 21.29 3.73
C ALA A 89 -2.86 21.72 2.97
N ALA A 90 -1.82 22.07 3.72
CA ALA A 90 -0.51 22.37 3.14
C ALA A 90 0.07 21.10 2.46
N SER A 91 0.81 21.27 1.36
CA SER A 91 1.38 20.14 0.62
C SER A 91 2.35 19.28 1.46
N PRO A 92 3.13 19.83 2.43
CA PRO A 92 3.88 19.02 3.37
C PRO A 92 3.03 18.02 4.17
N ASP A 93 1.86 18.43 4.64
CA ASP A 93 0.97 17.56 5.42
C ASP A 93 0.35 16.49 4.53
N LEU A 94 -0.04 16.84 3.30
CA LEU A 94 -0.51 15.88 2.30
C LEU A 94 0.55 14.85 1.94
N LEU A 95 1.80 15.27 1.79
CA LEU A 95 2.91 14.38 1.49
C LEU A 95 3.13 13.39 2.63
N ARG A 96 3.16 13.87 3.87
CA ARG A 96 3.24 13.00 5.06
C ARG A 96 2.08 12.00 5.09
N GLY A 97 0.86 12.50 4.92
CA GLY A 97 -0.37 11.70 4.88
C GLY A 97 -0.34 10.63 3.77
N PHE A 98 0.27 10.92 2.63
CA PHE A 98 0.46 9.94 1.54
C PHE A 98 1.30 8.75 1.99
N PHE A 99 2.50 8.98 2.55
CA PHE A 99 3.37 7.88 2.97
C PHE A 99 2.75 7.06 4.11
N GLU A 100 2.10 7.72 5.07
CA GLU A 100 1.42 7.06 6.19
C GLU A 100 0.20 6.23 5.74
N ALA A 101 -0.64 6.80 4.88
CA ALA A 101 -1.81 6.12 4.34
C ALA A 101 -1.42 4.99 3.40
N TRP A 102 -0.41 5.18 2.55
CA TRP A 102 0.12 4.13 1.67
C TRP A 102 0.57 2.93 2.49
N TRP A 103 1.32 3.17 3.58
CA TRP A 103 1.75 2.07 4.45
C TRP A 103 0.56 1.42 5.16
N THR A 104 -0.30 2.20 5.81
CA THR A 104 -1.39 1.69 6.64
C THR A 104 -2.44 0.94 5.82
N ARG A 105 -2.79 1.45 4.64
CA ARG A 105 -3.85 0.89 3.78
C ARG A 105 -3.33 -0.22 2.87
N PHE A 106 -2.04 -0.21 2.50
CA PHE A 106 -1.47 -1.17 1.56
C PHE A 106 -0.24 -1.88 2.13
N GLY A 107 0.88 -1.18 2.33
CA GLY A 107 2.20 -1.79 2.61
C GLY A 107 2.25 -2.70 3.84
N GLY A 108 1.56 -2.31 4.91
CA GLY A 108 1.45 -3.06 6.17
C GLY A 108 0.39 -4.16 6.17
N THR A 109 -0.27 -4.42 5.04
CA THR A 109 -1.38 -5.38 4.94
C THR A 109 -1.03 -6.57 4.05
N LYS A 110 -1.87 -7.62 4.05
CA LYS A 110 -1.72 -8.78 3.15
C LYS A 110 -1.70 -8.40 1.65
N LEU A 111 -2.21 -7.22 1.29
CA LEU A 111 -2.24 -6.73 -0.09
C LEU A 111 -0.85 -6.52 -0.70
N ALA A 112 0.16 -6.20 0.12
CA ALA A 112 1.54 -6.10 -0.34
C ALA A 112 2.09 -7.43 -0.87
N GLY A 113 1.51 -8.57 -0.47
CA GLY A 113 1.80 -9.88 -1.05
C GLY A 113 1.49 -9.97 -2.54
N ILE A 114 0.53 -9.19 -3.04
CA ILE A 114 0.24 -9.10 -4.49
C ILE A 114 1.40 -8.43 -5.23
N ALA A 115 1.98 -7.35 -4.68
CA ALA A 115 3.14 -6.70 -5.30
C ALA A 115 4.34 -7.67 -5.36
N LYS A 116 4.59 -8.43 -4.29
CA LYS A 116 5.61 -9.49 -4.27
C LYS A 116 5.36 -10.54 -5.36
N LEU A 117 4.11 -11.02 -5.47
CA LEU A 117 3.72 -11.97 -6.51
C LEU A 117 4.01 -11.41 -7.90
N VAL A 118 3.58 -10.17 -8.18
CA VAL A 118 3.79 -9.53 -9.49
C VAL A 118 5.29 -9.43 -9.80
N VAL A 119 6.11 -9.00 -8.85
CA VAL A 119 7.57 -8.92 -9.04
C VAL A 119 8.18 -10.30 -9.32
N GLY A 120 7.74 -11.34 -8.61
CA GLY A 120 8.27 -12.70 -8.80
C GLY A 120 7.80 -13.38 -10.08
N GLU A 121 6.62 -13.02 -10.59
CA GLU A 121 5.96 -13.71 -11.70
C GLU A 121 5.97 -12.92 -13.02
N ALA A 122 6.44 -11.66 -13.02
CA ALA A 122 6.44 -10.79 -14.20
C ALA A 122 7.14 -11.39 -15.43
N GLY A 123 8.16 -12.23 -15.23
CA GLY A 123 8.85 -12.92 -16.32
C GLY A 123 8.03 -14.04 -16.96
N ASN A 124 7.14 -14.68 -16.18
CA ASN A 124 6.28 -15.78 -16.64
C ASN A 124 4.92 -15.27 -17.16
N PHE A 125 4.40 -14.21 -16.53
CA PHE A 125 3.07 -13.63 -16.77
C PHE A 125 3.17 -12.11 -16.93
N PRO A 126 3.77 -11.61 -18.03
CA PRO A 126 3.99 -10.18 -18.25
C PRO A 126 2.69 -9.36 -18.30
N GLU A 127 1.57 -9.97 -18.69
CA GLU A 127 0.25 -9.36 -18.72
C GLU A 127 -0.24 -8.94 -17.33
N LEU A 128 0.10 -9.70 -16.28
CA LEU A 128 -0.24 -9.35 -14.90
C LEU A 128 0.57 -8.14 -14.43
N ALA A 129 1.85 -8.11 -14.78
CA ALA A 129 2.74 -7.00 -14.45
C ALA A 129 2.33 -5.72 -15.16
N GLN A 130 2.00 -5.78 -16.46
CA GLN A 130 1.50 -4.64 -17.23
C GLN A 130 0.19 -4.11 -16.65
N PHE A 131 -0.76 -5.00 -16.34
CA PHE A 131 -2.01 -4.60 -15.72
C PHE A 131 -1.79 -3.96 -14.35
N PHE A 132 -0.94 -4.54 -13.49
CA PHE A 132 -0.65 -4.00 -12.17
C PHE A 132 0.09 -2.66 -12.24
N GLU A 133 1.01 -2.52 -13.20
CA GLU A 133 1.68 -1.24 -13.47
C GLU A 133 0.65 -0.15 -13.81
N GLN A 134 -0.24 -0.42 -14.76
CA GLN A 134 -1.24 0.54 -15.22
C GLN A 134 -2.25 0.90 -14.13
N GLU A 135 -2.82 -0.09 -13.45
CA GLU A 135 -3.94 0.13 -12.53
C GLU A 135 -3.50 0.50 -11.11
N VAL A 136 -2.25 0.22 -10.74
CA VAL A 136 -1.75 0.45 -9.38
C VAL A 136 -0.53 1.36 -9.36
N VAL A 137 0.55 1.00 -10.06
CA VAL A 137 1.84 1.71 -9.94
C VAL A 137 1.74 3.11 -10.52
N SER A 138 1.29 3.24 -11.77
CA SER A 138 1.22 4.50 -12.49
C SER A 138 0.31 5.50 -11.77
N ARG A 139 -0.86 5.06 -11.29
CA ARG A 139 -1.81 5.90 -10.54
C ARG A 139 -1.23 6.37 -9.20
N ASN A 140 -0.56 5.49 -8.45
CA ASN A 140 0.12 5.90 -7.21
C ASN A 140 1.24 6.92 -7.47
N LEU A 141 2.03 6.73 -8.52
CA LEU A 141 3.10 7.66 -8.89
C LEU A 141 2.54 9.02 -9.35
N GLN A 142 1.46 9.03 -10.13
CA GLN A 142 0.76 10.24 -10.53
C GLN A 142 0.19 11.00 -9.33
N LEU A 143 -0.35 10.27 -8.36
CA LEU A 143 -0.88 10.85 -7.12
C LEU A 143 0.22 11.51 -6.29
N LEU A 144 1.35 10.83 -6.06
CA LEU A 144 2.49 11.41 -5.38
C LEU A 144 3.02 12.63 -6.14
N ARG A 145 3.17 12.53 -7.46
CA ARG A 145 3.56 13.64 -8.33
C ARG A 145 2.66 14.86 -8.13
N SER A 146 1.35 14.68 -8.14
CA SER A 146 0.38 15.79 -8.02
C SER A 146 0.54 16.58 -6.71
N ILE A 147 0.88 15.89 -5.61
CA ILE A 147 1.13 16.52 -4.31
C ILE A 147 2.39 17.39 -4.36
N ILE A 148 3.45 16.89 -5.00
CA ILE A 148 4.71 17.64 -5.12
C ILE A 148 4.55 18.83 -6.06
N GLU A 149 3.88 18.64 -7.20
CA GLU A 149 3.58 19.72 -8.15
C GLU A 149 2.75 20.82 -7.50
N ARG A 150 1.73 20.46 -6.70
CA ARG A 150 0.97 21.41 -5.89
C ARG A 150 1.87 22.20 -4.93
N GLY A 151 2.78 21.53 -4.22
CA GLY A 151 3.68 22.22 -3.29
C GLY A 151 4.70 23.11 -3.98
N ILE A 152 5.19 22.73 -5.16
CA ILE A 152 6.05 23.59 -5.99
C ILE A 152 5.27 24.82 -6.46
N ALA A 153 4.05 24.65 -6.96
CA ALA A 153 3.20 25.74 -7.44
C ALA A 153 2.81 26.73 -6.32
N ARG A 154 2.77 26.26 -5.07
CA ARG A 154 2.52 27.06 -3.87
C ARG A 154 3.79 27.60 -3.20
N GLU A 155 4.95 27.37 -3.79
CA GLU A 155 6.26 27.72 -3.21
C GLU A 155 6.56 27.09 -1.83
N GLU A 156 5.80 26.05 -1.47
CA GLU A 156 5.99 25.24 -0.25
C GLU A 156 7.15 24.25 -0.42
N PHE A 157 7.45 23.86 -1.67
CA PHE A 157 8.56 22.99 -2.03
C PHE A 157 9.43 23.65 -3.10
N ARG A 158 10.74 23.41 -3.04
CA ARG A 158 11.61 23.75 -4.17
C ARG A 158 11.37 22.83 -5.36
N PRO A 159 11.58 23.30 -6.60
CA PRO A 159 11.56 22.45 -7.79
C PRO A 159 12.60 21.33 -7.71
N VAL A 160 12.23 20.14 -8.19
CA VAL A 160 13.08 18.94 -8.27
C VAL A 160 12.83 18.21 -9.59
N ASP A 161 13.71 17.28 -9.95
CA ASP A 161 13.46 16.31 -11.02
C ASP A 161 12.36 15.33 -10.57
N LEU A 162 11.11 15.65 -10.91
CA LEU A 162 9.94 14.89 -10.47
C LEU A 162 9.99 13.44 -10.95
N ASP A 163 10.46 13.18 -12.17
CA ASP A 163 10.46 11.84 -12.76
C ASP A 163 11.38 10.91 -11.95
N ALA A 164 12.57 11.38 -11.61
CA ALA A 164 13.50 10.64 -10.77
C ALA A 164 13.02 10.56 -9.32
N CYS A 165 12.60 11.69 -8.73
CA CYS A 165 12.29 11.78 -7.30
C CYS A 165 11.08 10.94 -6.89
N VAL A 166 9.97 10.93 -7.64
CA VAL A 166 8.79 10.14 -7.25
C VAL A 166 9.09 8.64 -7.23
N ASN A 167 9.86 8.16 -8.20
CA ASN A 167 10.32 6.77 -8.26
C ASN A 167 11.28 6.46 -7.11
N LEU A 168 12.25 7.33 -6.86
CA LEU A 168 13.21 7.19 -5.75
C LEU A 168 12.49 7.11 -4.39
N TRP A 169 11.45 7.91 -4.19
CA TRP A 169 10.77 8.00 -2.90
C TRP A 169 9.76 6.88 -2.67
N ILE A 170 9.10 6.35 -3.70
CA ILE A 170 8.20 5.21 -3.51
C ILE A 170 8.95 3.87 -3.36
N SER A 171 10.12 3.73 -4.00
CA SER A 171 10.84 2.46 -4.08
C SER A 171 11.19 1.85 -2.71
N PRO A 172 11.72 2.61 -1.73
CA PRO A 172 11.98 2.09 -0.38
C PRO A 172 10.73 1.56 0.31
N LEU A 173 9.57 2.18 0.08
CA LEU A 173 8.29 1.74 0.64
C LEU A 173 7.84 0.41 0.03
N VAL A 174 7.91 0.29 -1.29
CA VAL A 174 7.56 -0.95 -2.01
C VAL A 174 8.47 -2.09 -1.58
N LEU A 175 9.78 -1.86 -1.57
CA LEU A 175 10.75 -2.86 -1.14
C LEU A 175 10.53 -3.25 0.32
N ARG A 176 10.26 -2.27 1.20
CA ARG A 176 9.98 -2.55 2.61
C ARG A 176 8.72 -3.39 2.79
N ALA A 177 7.65 -3.09 2.04
CA ALA A 177 6.43 -3.88 2.07
C ALA A 177 6.67 -5.31 1.58
N ILE A 178 7.35 -5.50 0.44
CA ILE A 178 7.73 -6.83 -0.05
C ILE A 178 8.57 -7.57 0.99
N TRP A 179 9.55 -6.91 1.60
CA TRP A 179 10.41 -7.50 2.62
C TRP A 179 9.62 -8.00 3.83
N GLU A 180 8.71 -7.18 4.37
CA GLU A 180 7.86 -7.51 5.53
C GLU A 180 7.04 -8.80 5.29
N HIS A 181 6.58 -9.01 4.05
CA HIS A 181 5.78 -10.18 3.64
C HIS A 181 6.58 -11.29 2.94
N SER A 182 7.92 -11.25 3.05
CA SER A 182 8.80 -12.28 2.48
C SER A 182 9.92 -12.70 3.44
N ILE A 183 10.92 -11.83 3.60
CA ILE A 183 12.15 -12.13 4.35
C ILE A 183 11.95 -11.79 5.84
N GLY A 184 11.13 -10.78 6.15
CA GLY A 184 10.85 -10.31 7.51
C GLY A 184 10.51 -11.42 8.51
N PRO A 185 9.58 -12.36 8.22
CA PRO A 185 9.22 -13.46 9.12
C PRO A 185 10.37 -14.44 9.40
N CYS A 186 11.41 -14.45 8.57
CA CYS A 186 12.60 -15.27 8.74
C CYS A 186 13.70 -14.56 9.54
N CYS A 187 13.58 -13.24 9.77
CA CYS A 187 14.57 -12.47 10.50
C CYS A 187 14.45 -12.69 12.03
N PRO A 188 15.56 -12.64 12.77
CA PRO A 188 15.53 -12.65 14.23
C PRO A 188 14.68 -11.50 14.80
N SER A 189 14.00 -11.74 15.92
CA SER A 189 13.26 -10.71 16.64
C SER A 189 14.15 -9.50 16.95
N GLY A 190 13.70 -8.30 16.57
CA GLY A 190 14.45 -7.05 16.78
C GLY A 190 15.47 -6.70 15.68
N ALA A 191 15.69 -7.56 14.68
CA ALA A 191 16.53 -7.24 13.53
C ALA A 191 15.87 -6.25 12.56
N VAL A 192 14.54 -6.11 12.63
CA VAL A 192 13.75 -5.29 11.72
C VAL A 192 13.44 -3.94 12.36
N VAL A 193 13.85 -2.86 11.69
CA VAL A 193 13.54 -1.49 12.12
C VAL A 193 12.02 -1.28 12.14
N PRO A 194 11.44 -0.72 13.23
CA PRO A 194 10.01 -0.40 13.29
C PRO A 194 9.60 0.54 12.16
N VAL A 195 8.42 0.30 11.58
CA VAL A 195 8.01 1.02 10.37
C VAL A 195 7.86 2.52 10.60
N GLN A 196 7.38 2.96 11.76
CA GLN A 196 7.25 4.40 12.07
C GLN A 196 8.61 5.10 11.99
N ARG A 197 9.66 4.48 12.55
CA ARG A 197 11.03 5.01 12.47
C ARG A 197 11.56 5.04 11.03
N PHE A 198 11.19 4.05 10.23
CA PHE A 198 11.54 4.00 8.81
C PHE A 198 10.84 5.13 8.03
N LEU A 199 9.53 5.30 8.19
CA LEU A 199 8.75 6.36 7.56
C LEU A 199 9.23 7.75 7.98
N ASP A 200 9.52 7.97 9.26
CA ASP A 200 10.05 9.24 9.77
C ASP A 200 11.40 9.58 9.15
N ALA A 201 12.32 8.61 9.09
CA ALA A 201 13.63 8.80 8.47
C ALA A 201 13.50 9.10 6.96
N HIS A 202 12.60 8.39 6.28
CA HIS A 202 12.34 8.56 4.86
C HIS A 202 11.69 9.92 4.55
N LEU A 203 10.65 10.31 5.29
CA LEU A 203 10.04 11.63 5.13
C LEU A 203 11.02 12.76 5.43
N ARG A 204 11.88 12.62 6.45
CA ARG A 204 12.93 13.62 6.72
C ARG A 204 13.89 13.80 5.55
N SER A 205 14.30 12.72 4.89
CA SER A 205 15.19 12.82 3.72
C SER A 205 14.50 13.47 2.52
N ILE A 206 13.22 13.16 2.30
CA ILE A 206 12.38 13.79 1.27
C ILE A 206 12.23 15.29 1.56
N PHE A 207 11.83 15.67 2.77
CA PHE A 207 11.65 17.08 3.13
C PHE A 207 12.95 17.87 3.09
N ALA A 208 14.08 17.28 3.50
CA ALA A 208 15.38 17.92 3.33
C ALA A 208 15.70 18.18 1.85
N MET A 209 15.30 17.26 0.96
CA MET A 209 15.42 17.45 -0.49
C MET A 209 14.40 18.44 -1.05
N LEU A 210 13.26 18.70 -0.40
CA LEU A 210 12.24 19.64 -0.87
C LEU A 210 12.35 21.04 -0.24
N ALA A 211 13.21 21.22 0.78
CA ALA A 211 13.33 22.46 1.52
C ALA A 211 13.82 23.64 0.66
N THR A 212 13.15 24.78 0.78
CA THR A 212 13.55 26.05 0.16
C THR A 212 14.73 26.66 0.94
N PRO A 213 15.78 27.19 0.28
CA PRO A 213 16.86 27.90 0.98
C PRO A 213 16.29 29.11 1.74
N GLY A 214 16.32 29.06 3.08
CA GLY A 214 15.79 30.15 3.95
C GLY A 214 14.80 29.69 5.01
N SER A 215 14.24 28.49 4.89
CA SER A 215 13.32 27.89 5.88
C SER A 215 14.08 27.25 7.06
N GLN A 216 14.99 28.00 7.68
CA GLN A 216 15.51 27.61 8.99
C GLN A 216 14.46 28.06 10.02
N PRO A 217 13.94 27.20 10.90
CA PRO A 217 13.13 27.69 12.01
C PRO A 217 14.02 28.68 12.79
N LEU A 218 13.51 29.88 13.09
CA LEU A 218 14.14 30.78 14.03
C LEU A 218 14.56 29.94 15.23
N ARG A 219 15.87 29.87 15.49
CA ARG A 219 16.38 29.33 16.74
C ARG A 219 15.72 30.14 17.84
N ALA A 220 14.80 29.53 18.58
CA ALA A 220 14.32 30.08 19.83
C ALA A 220 15.55 30.35 20.70
N ASP A 221 15.59 31.55 21.27
CA ASP A 221 16.67 32.08 22.07
C ASP A 221 17.21 31.04 23.05
N SER A 222 18.52 30.78 22.97
CA SER A 222 19.25 30.11 24.03
C SER A 222 19.29 31.07 25.22
N PRO A 223 18.84 30.68 26.42
CA PRO A 223 19.04 31.52 27.59
C PRO A 223 20.52 31.57 27.91
N ALA A 224 20.94 32.77 28.30
CA ALA A 224 22.29 33.25 28.56
C ALA A 224 23.22 32.25 29.27
N ASP A 225 24.48 32.24 28.83
CA ASP A 225 25.63 31.80 29.62
C ASP A 225 25.63 32.53 30.97
N PRO A 226 25.84 31.83 32.10
CA PRO A 226 26.13 32.50 33.35
C PRO A 226 27.56 33.06 33.30
N GLU A 227 27.67 34.37 33.47
CA GLU A 227 28.92 35.08 33.75
C GLU A 227 29.75 34.32 34.80
N GLN A 228 30.95 33.91 34.42
CA GLN A 228 32.05 33.72 35.35
C GLN A 228 32.60 35.09 35.74
N PRO A 229 32.78 35.40 37.04
CA PRO A 229 33.77 36.36 37.45
C PRO A 229 35.11 35.64 37.73
N ALA A 230 36.15 36.19 37.13
CA ALA A 230 37.54 35.80 37.30
C ALA A 230 38.08 36.15 38.69
N ALA A 231 38.87 35.21 39.23
CA ALA A 231 40.10 35.36 40.02
C ALA A 231 40.25 36.46 41.11
N GLY A 232 40.58 36.01 42.34
CA GLY A 232 41.75 36.55 43.06
C GLY A 232 41.55 36.96 44.52
N ALA A 233 42.17 36.21 45.44
CA ALA A 233 42.85 36.63 46.69
C ALA A 233 43.07 35.36 47.54
N LEU A 234 44.28 34.79 47.67
CA LEU A 234 45.29 35.12 48.68
C LEU A 234 44.74 35.21 50.11
N GLY A 235 45.11 34.24 50.95
CA GLY A 235 44.83 34.18 52.38
C GLY A 235 44.88 32.76 52.93
#